data_AF-K1YU95-F1
#
_entry.id   AF-K1YU95-F1
#
_cell.length_a   1.000
_cell.length_b   1.000
_cell.length_c   1.000
_cell.angle_alpha   90.00
_cell.angle_beta   90.00
_cell.angle_gamma   90.00
#
_symmetry.space_group_name_H-M   'P 1'
#
loop_
_entity.id
_entity.type
_entity.pdbx_description
1 polymer ?
#
loop_
_entity_poly.entity_id
_entity_poly.type
_entity_poly.pdbx_seq_one_letter_code
_entity_poly.pdbx_strand_id
1 'polypeptide(L)'
;MNRLIFHSNLCVGCFACELACKAEHHLPVGVKWIRVKRDESLSGESKPRLSFQVSICQQCEAPPCVPACPVGAIFPRKDGLVILEKERCNGCGDCIKACPWGAIAFDPARQTASKCHLCAHLAEPRCSTYCPTAALAHSLQNK
;
A
#
# COMPACT_ATOMS: atom_id res chain seq x y z
N MET A 1 9.56 8.53 -10.59
CA MET A 1 9.43 7.13 -10.10
C MET A 1 7.96 6.73 -10.10
N ASN A 2 7.65 5.48 -10.47
CA ASN A 2 6.28 4.94 -10.43
C ASN A 2 5.81 4.84 -8.98
N ARG A 3 4.79 5.64 -8.63
CA ARG A 3 4.23 5.67 -7.28
C ARG A 3 2.76 6.06 -7.31
N LEU A 4 2.07 5.74 -6.23
CA LEU A 4 0.73 6.25 -5.96
C LEU A 4 0.81 7.61 -5.27
N ILE A 5 -0.10 8.52 -5.62
CA ILE A 5 -0.29 9.82 -4.99
C ILE A 5 -1.68 9.84 -4.37
N PHE A 6 -1.77 10.30 -3.12
CA PHE A 6 -3.03 10.41 -2.39
C PHE A 6 -3.39 11.88 -2.15
N HIS A 7 -4.58 12.27 -2.62
CA HIS A 7 -5.20 13.58 -2.42
C HIS A 7 -6.30 13.47 -1.36
N SER A 8 -5.98 13.85 -0.12
CA SER A 8 -6.89 13.68 1.03
C SER A 8 -8.19 14.47 0.91
N ASN A 9 -8.14 15.65 0.28
CA ASN A 9 -9.30 16.53 0.05
C ASN A 9 -10.33 15.95 -0.93
N LEU A 10 -9.96 14.96 -1.73
CA LEU A 10 -10.86 14.30 -2.70
C LEU A 10 -11.39 12.96 -2.17
N CYS A 11 -10.86 12.47 -1.05
CA CYS A 11 -11.22 11.14 -0.55
C CYS A 11 -12.55 11.18 0.19
N VAL A 12 -13.53 10.42 -0.30
CA VAL A 12 -14.87 10.29 0.32
C VAL A 12 -15.02 9.02 1.17
N GLY A 13 -13.93 8.26 1.35
CA GLY A 13 -13.96 7.04 2.17
C GLY A 13 -14.86 5.93 1.62
N CYS A 14 -14.95 5.77 0.29
CA CYS A 14 -15.79 4.75 -0.35
C CYS A 14 -15.19 3.33 -0.34
N PHE A 15 -13.94 3.16 0.10
CA PHE A 15 -13.21 1.87 0.15
C PHE A 15 -13.00 1.16 -1.20
N ALA A 16 -13.33 1.79 -2.34
CA ALA A 16 -13.17 1.20 -3.67
C ALA A 16 -11.73 0.75 -3.96
N CYS A 17 -10.73 1.54 -3.54
CA CYS A 17 -9.32 1.20 -3.71
C CYS A 17 -8.89 -0.05 -2.92
N GLU A 18 -9.45 -0.27 -1.72
CA GLU A 18 -9.20 -1.50 -0.95
C GLU A 18 -9.81 -2.71 -1.66
N LEU A 19 -11.07 -2.59 -2.07
CA LEU A 19 -11.81 -3.67 -2.70
C LEU A 19 -11.17 -4.07 -4.03
N ALA A 20 -10.81 -3.09 -4.87
CA ALA A 20 -10.16 -3.32 -6.14
C ALA A 20 -8.79 -4.02 -5.96
N CYS A 21 -7.99 -3.58 -5.00
CA CYS A 21 -6.71 -4.21 -4.69
C CYS A 21 -6.89 -5.65 -4.18
N LYS A 22 -7.86 -5.88 -3.30
CA LYS A 22 -8.16 -7.22 -2.79
C LYS A 22 -8.64 -8.15 -3.89
N ALA A 23 -9.53 -7.69 -4.77
CA ALA A 23 -10.08 -8.48 -5.86
C ALA A 23 -9.00 -8.87 -6.88
N GLU A 24 -8.18 -7.90 -7.31
CA GLU A 24 -7.10 -8.13 -8.29
C GLU A 24 -6.05 -9.12 -7.80
N HIS A 25 -5.68 -9.05 -6.52
CA HIS A 25 -4.60 -9.86 -5.96
C HIS A 25 -5.09 -11.06 -5.16
N HIS A 26 -6.39 -11.32 -5.16
CA HIS A 26 -7.04 -12.39 -4.38
C HIS A 26 -6.56 -12.42 -2.92
N LEU A 27 -6.49 -11.25 -2.28
CA LEU A 27 -5.93 -11.14 -0.94
C LEU A 27 -6.80 -11.91 0.06
N PRO A 28 -6.21 -12.74 0.95
CA PRO A 28 -6.96 -13.46 1.98
C PRO A 28 -7.75 -12.54 2.91
N VAL A 29 -8.67 -13.12 3.68
CA VAL A 29 -9.38 -12.40 4.75
C VAL A 29 -8.36 -11.84 5.74
N GLY A 30 -8.56 -10.58 6.16
CA GLY A 30 -7.65 -9.86 7.06
C GLY A 30 -6.42 -9.23 6.40
N VAL A 31 -6.03 -9.66 5.19
CA VAL A 31 -4.87 -9.10 4.48
C VAL A 31 -5.29 -7.88 3.66
N LYS A 32 -4.67 -6.72 3.92
CA LYS A 32 -4.92 -5.47 3.20
C LYS A 32 -3.61 -4.77 2.85
N TRP A 33 -3.38 -4.49 1.57
CA TRP A 33 -2.24 -3.70 1.09
C TRP A 33 -2.53 -2.19 1.05
N ILE A 34 -3.81 -1.82 1.01
CA ILE A 34 -4.32 -0.47 1.05
C ILE A 34 -5.30 -0.39 2.21
N ARG A 35 -5.23 0.66 3.03
CA ARG A 35 -6.12 0.85 4.18
C ARG A 35 -6.63 2.28 4.22
N VAL A 36 -7.92 2.46 4.02
CA VAL A 36 -8.66 3.69 4.23
C VAL A 36 -9.01 3.76 5.72
N LYS A 37 -8.59 4.84 6.36
CA LYS A 37 -8.88 5.14 7.77
C LYS A 37 -9.68 6.43 7.84
N ARG A 38 -10.70 6.45 8.67
CA ARG A 38 -11.31 7.71 9.10
C ARG A 38 -10.28 8.44 9.94
N ASP A 39 -10.11 9.72 9.67
CA ASP A 39 -9.30 10.59 10.50
C ASP A 39 -10.17 11.04 11.68
N GLU A 40 -9.75 10.71 12.89
CA GLU A 40 -10.48 11.03 14.13
C GLU A 40 -10.00 12.35 14.76
N SER A 41 -9.07 13.07 14.11
CA SER A 41 -8.39 14.26 14.63
C SER A 41 -9.26 15.51 14.81
N LEU A 42 -10.59 15.38 14.86
CA LEU A 42 -11.54 16.50 14.94
C LEU A 42 -12.37 16.41 16.22
N SER A 43 -11.69 16.61 17.34
CA SER A 43 -12.26 16.82 18.67
C SER A 43 -11.85 18.19 19.22
N GLY A 44 -12.01 19.26 18.43
CA GLY A 44 -11.58 20.61 18.85
C GLY A 44 -12.27 21.79 18.18
N GLU A 45 -12.80 21.64 16.96
CA GLU A 45 -13.55 22.70 16.28
C GLU A 45 -15.05 22.39 16.26
N SER A 46 -15.88 23.43 16.36
CA SER A 46 -17.35 23.39 16.45
C SER A 46 -18.06 22.79 15.21
N LYS A 47 -17.31 22.25 14.24
CA LYS A 47 -17.83 21.52 13.08
C LYS A 47 -16.99 20.27 12.85
N PRO A 48 -17.52 19.06 13.08
CA PRO A 48 -16.81 17.84 12.69
C PRO A 48 -16.64 17.84 11.17
N ARG A 49 -15.40 17.93 10.69
CA ARG A 49 -15.09 17.60 9.30
C ARG A 49 -14.85 16.11 9.21
N LEU A 50 -15.46 15.45 8.24
CA LEU A 50 -15.11 14.06 7.97
C LEU A 50 -13.92 14.05 7.01
N SER A 51 -12.77 13.58 7.47
CA SER A 51 -11.60 13.35 6.62
C SER A 51 -11.17 11.89 6.66
N PHE A 52 -10.46 11.48 5.61
CA PHE A 52 -9.95 10.13 5.45
C PHE A 52 -8.47 10.15 5.10
N GLN A 53 -7.75 9.16 5.59
CA GLN A 53 -6.37 8.88 5.23
C GLN A 53 -6.31 7.52 4.55
N VAL A 54 -5.41 7.36 3.58
CA VAL A 54 -5.20 6.08 2.90
C VAL A 54 -3.74 5.65 3.05
N SER A 55 -3.52 4.58 3.81
CA SER A 55 -2.21 3.94 3.92
C SER A 55 -1.93 3.17 2.63
N ILE A 56 -0.85 3.54 1.94
CA ILE A 56 -0.39 2.95 0.68
C ILE A 56 1.12 2.71 0.74
N CYS A 57 1.59 1.70 -0.02
CA CYS A 57 3.02 1.49 -0.19
C CYS A 57 3.59 2.59 -1.08
N GLN A 58 4.54 3.37 -0.55
CA GLN A 58 5.13 4.50 -1.28
C GLN A 58 6.17 4.11 -2.33
N GLN A 59 6.55 2.82 -2.44
CA GLN A 59 7.67 2.39 -3.30
C GLN A 59 8.92 3.26 -3.06
N CYS A 60 9.31 3.38 -1.79
CA CYS A 60 10.32 4.33 -1.32
C CYS A 60 11.65 4.12 -2.05
N GLU A 61 12.35 5.22 -2.36
CA GLU A 61 13.69 5.21 -2.95
C GLU A 61 14.75 4.61 -1.99
N ALA A 62 14.66 4.97 -0.70
CA ALA A 62 15.40 4.36 0.39
C ALA A 62 14.43 3.53 1.26
N PRO A 63 14.09 2.30 0.86
CA PRO A 63 13.06 1.50 1.52
C PRO A 63 13.57 0.90 2.84
N PRO A 64 13.06 1.31 4.02
CA PRO A 64 13.51 0.75 5.30
C PRO A 64 13.18 -0.75 5.46
N CYS A 65 12.19 -1.25 4.71
CA CYS A 65 11.81 -2.66 4.71
C CYS A 65 12.82 -3.59 4.03
N VAL A 66 13.73 -3.07 3.19
CA VAL A 66 14.78 -3.86 2.52
C VAL A 66 15.88 -4.27 3.51
N PRO A 67 16.60 -3.33 4.18
CA PRO A 67 17.63 -3.72 5.16
C PRO A 67 17.04 -4.40 6.40
N ALA A 68 15.76 -4.18 6.71
CA ALA A 68 15.08 -4.89 7.78
C ALA A 68 14.77 -6.37 7.47
N CYS A 69 14.90 -6.82 6.22
CA CYS A 69 14.62 -8.21 5.86
C CYS A 69 15.88 -9.09 5.99
N PRO A 70 15.99 -9.95 7.02
CA PRO A 70 17.22 -10.71 7.29
C PRO A 70 17.54 -11.76 6.22
N VAL A 71 16.54 -12.20 5.45
CA VAL A 71 16.65 -13.21 4.39
C VAL A 71 16.67 -12.60 2.98
N GLY A 72 16.63 -11.26 2.89
CA GLY A 72 16.65 -10.53 1.62
C GLY A 72 15.43 -10.79 0.72
N ALA A 73 14.30 -11.23 1.27
CA ALA A 73 13.07 -11.50 0.52
C ALA A 73 12.42 -10.22 -0.03
N ILE A 74 12.78 -9.05 0.49
CA ILE A 74 12.35 -7.74 -0.03
C ILE A 74 13.56 -7.06 -0.66
N PHE A 75 13.42 -6.64 -1.92
CA PHE A 75 14.51 -6.02 -2.67
C PHE A 75 13.99 -5.05 -3.74
N PRO A 76 14.80 -4.04 -4.12
CA PRO A 76 14.50 -3.20 -5.28
C PRO A 76 14.79 -3.94 -6.58
N ARG A 77 13.85 -3.88 -7.53
CA ARG A 77 14.04 -4.29 -8.93
C ARG A 77 14.78 -3.21 -9.71
N LYS A 78 15.24 -3.58 -10.91
CA LYS A 78 15.89 -2.66 -11.87
C LYS A 78 14.98 -1.50 -12.32
N ASP A 79 13.66 -1.71 -12.30
CA ASP A 79 12.65 -0.70 -12.65
C ASP A 79 12.29 0.23 -11.47
N GLY A 80 12.94 0.08 -10.31
CA GLY A 80 12.73 0.91 -9.13
C GLY A 80 11.59 0.44 -8.22
N LEU A 81 10.85 -0.63 -8.58
CA LEU A 81 9.85 -1.20 -7.69
C LEU A 81 10.51 -2.00 -6.56
N VAL A 82 10.03 -1.79 -5.34
CA VAL A 82 10.41 -2.62 -4.20
C VAL A 82 9.43 -3.79 -4.16
N ILE A 83 9.90 -5.02 -4.34
CA ILE A 83 9.07 -6.22 -4.38
C ILE A 83 9.36 -7.15 -3.21
N LEU A 84 8.46 -8.11 -2.98
CA LEU A 84 8.61 -9.17 -1.99
C LEU A 84 8.48 -10.50 -2.71
N GLU A 85 9.50 -11.33 -2.59
CA GLU A 85 9.52 -12.72 -3.08
C GLU A 85 9.09 -13.64 -1.95
N LYS A 86 7.91 -14.25 -2.08
CA LYS A 86 7.23 -14.93 -0.97
C LYS A 86 7.97 -16.21 -0.59
N GLU A 87 8.57 -16.86 -1.56
CA GLU A 87 9.30 -18.12 -1.49
C GLU A 87 10.55 -18.00 -0.60
N ARG A 88 11.11 -16.79 -0.48
CA ARG A 88 12.26 -16.50 0.39
C ARG A 88 11.86 -15.96 1.75
N CYS A 89 10.60 -15.59 1.94
CA CYS A 89 10.14 -14.98 3.17
C CYS A 89 10.00 -16.04 4.27
N ASN A 90 10.65 -15.82 5.41
CA ASN A 90 10.58 -16.70 6.58
C ASN A 90 9.54 -16.28 7.64
N GLY A 91 8.70 -15.28 7.33
CA GLY A 91 7.60 -14.86 8.22
C GLY A 91 8.00 -14.03 9.44
N CYS A 92 9.25 -13.59 9.60
CA CYS A 92 9.72 -12.85 10.79
C CYS A 92 8.96 -11.54 11.09
N GLY A 93 8.42 -10.87 10.06
CA GLY A 93 7.61 -9.67 10.21
C GLY A 93 8.39 -8.37 10.47
N ASP A 94 9.73 -8.38 10.45
CA ASP A 94 10.53 -7.18 10.72
C ASP A 94 10.30 -6.05 9.70
N CYS A 95 10.08 -6.41 8.44
CA CYS A 95 9.67 -5.46 7.42
C CYS A 95 8.34 -4.76 7.70
N ILE A 96 7.40 -5.42 8.40
CA ILE A 96 6.10 -4.84 8.78
C ILE A 96 6.34 -3.74 9.82
N LYS A 97 7.16 -4.02 10.84
CA LYS A 97 7.52 -3.05 11.88
C LYS A 97 8.33 -1.87 11.31
N ALA A 98 9.21 -2.15 10.35
CA ALA A 98 10.06 -1.15 9.72
C ALA A 98 9.31 -0.21 8.76
N CYS A 99 8.08 -0.53 8.33
CA CYS A 99 7.35 0.27 7.35
C CYS A 99 6.63 1.46 8.02
N PRO A 100 7.08 2.72 7.82
CA PRO A 100 6.45 3.88 8.45
C PRO A 100 5.04 4.15 7.93
N TRP A 101 4.72 3.65 6.74
CA TRP A 101 3.42 3.81 6.09
C TRP A 101 2.40 2.74 6.51
N GLY A 102 2.82 1.74 7.27
CA GLY A 102 1.96 0.59 7.62
C GLY A 102 1.39 -0.12 6.39
N ALA A 103 2.17 -0.22 5.32
CA ALA A 103 1.72 -0.71 4.01
C ALA A 103 2.09 -2.17 3.70
N ILE A 104 2.73 -2.85 4.66
CA ILE A 104 3.05 -4.27 4.60
C ILE A 104 2.10 -4.99 5.58
N ALA A 105 1.54 -6.11 5.14
CA ALA A 105 0.66 -6.96 5.92
C ALA A 105 1.31 -8.32 6.17
N PHE A 106 0.82 -9.05 7.17
CA PHE A 106 1.12 -10.46 7.35
C PHE A 106 -0.01 -11.29 6.73
N ASP A 107 0.33 -12.28 5.90
CA ASP A 107 -0.60 -13.29 5.38
C ASP A 107 -0.55 -14.51 6.30
N PRO A 108 -1.55 -14.72 7.18
CA PRO A 108 -1.55 -15.84 8.11
C PRO A 108 -1.75 -17.19 7.42
N ALA A 109 -2.34 -17.23 6.22
CA ALA A 109 -2.52 -18.46 5.48
C ALA A 109 -1.19 -18.98 4.91
N ARG A 110 -0.28 -18.07 4.54
CA ARG A 110 1.05 -18.39 4.01
C ARG A 110 2.18 -18.24 5.02
N GLN A 111 1.92 -17.69 6.20
CA GLN A 111 2.93 -17.35 7.19
C GLN A 111 4.05 -16.45 6.62
N THR A 112 3.70 -15.52 5.72
CA THR A 112 4.65 -14.64 5.05
C THR A 112 4.19 -13.18 5.11
N ALA A 113 5.14 -12.25 4.97
CA ALA A 113 4.79 -10.87 4.72
C ALA A 113 4.20 -10.71 3.30
N SER A 114 3.32 -9.74 3.13
CA SER A 114 2.55 -9.49 1.91
C SER A 114 2.43 -7.99 1.70
N LYS A 115 2.80 -7.51 0.51
CA LYS A 115 2.81 -6.07 0.22
C LYS A 115 2.51 -5.75 -1.23
N CYS A 116 2.04 -4.52 -1.44
CA CYS A 116 1.81 -3.94 -2.76
C CYS A 116 3.08 -3.99 -3.63
N HIS A 117 2.90 -4.39 -4.89
CA HIS A 117 3.92 -4.35 -5.95
C HIS A 117 3.46 -3.46 -7.12
N LEU A 118 2.67 -2.43 -6.79
CA LEU A 118 2.13 -1.42 -7.72
C LEU A 118 1.42 -2.03 -8.95
N CYS A 119 0.79 -3.21 -8.77
CA CYS A 119 0.21 -3.98 -9.86
C CYS A 119 1.15 -4.10 -11.08
N ALA A 120 2.44 -4.35 -10.87
CA ALA A 120 3.48 -4.42 -11.92
C ALA A 120 3.17 -5.35 -13.11
N HIS A 121 2.14 -6.19 -13.01
CA HIS A 121 1.60 -7.04 -14.07
C HIS A 121 0.57 -6.33 -14.97
N LEU A 122 0.24 -5.06 -14.69
CA LEU A 122 -0.72 -4.23 -15.41
C LEU A 122 -0.07 -2.90 -15.82
N ALA A 123 -0.70 -2.23 -16.80
CA ALA A 123 -0.31 -0.87 -17.19
C ALA A 123 -0.64 0.17 -16.10
N GLU A 124 -1.79 0.00 -15.43
CA GLU A 124 -2.28 0.92 -14.39
C GLU A 124 -2.74 0.13 -13.14
N PRO A 125 -2.41 0.58 -11.92
CA PRO A 125 -2.88 -0.04 -10.69
C PRO A 125 -4.40 0.00 -10.54
N ARG A 126 -5.01 -1.13 -10.17
CA ARG A 126 -6.47 -1.19 -9.98
C ARG A 126 -6.98 -0.20 -8.94
N CYS A 127 -6.21 0.06 -7.91
CA CYS A 127 -6.59 0.99 -6.85
C CYS A 127 -6.70 2.45 -7.32
N SER A 128 -5.92 2.87 -8.33
CA SER A 128 -6.07 4.20 -8.95
C SER A 128 -7.19 4.19 -9.99
N THR A 129 -7.27 3.17 -10.85
CA THR A 129 -8.30 3.08 -11.89
C THR A 129 -9.73 3.04 -11.33
N TYR A 130 -9.93 2.38 -10.18
CA TYR A 130 -11.24 2.27 -9.54
C TYR A 130 -11.53 3.38 -8.52
N CYS A 131 -10.66 4.39 -8.38
CA CYS A 131 -10.92 5.51 -7.47
C CYS A 131 -11.90 6.51 -8.13
N PRO A 132 -13.18 6.59 -7.68
CA PRO A 132 -14.20 7.37 -8.39
C PRO A 132 -13.96 8.88 -8.31
N THR A 133 -13.19 9.35 -7.33
CA THR A 133 -12.90 10.77 -7.11
C THR A 133 -11.47 11.16 -7.52
N ALA A 134 -10.71 10.23 -8.12
CA ALA A 134 -9.28 10.40 -8.39
C ALA A 134 -8.44 10.78 -7.16
N ALA A 135 -8.94 10.53 -5.95
CA ALA A 135 -8.20 10.77 -4.70
C ALA A 135 -6.95 9.91 -4.58
N LEU A 136 -6.92 8.75 -5.23
CA LEU A 136 -5.74 7.91 -5.36
C LEU A 136 -5.36 7.82 -6.84
N ALA A 137 -4.24 8.42 -7.21
CA ALA A 137 -3.77 8.49 -8.59
C ALA A 137 -2.44 7.76 -8.75
N HIS A 138 -2.17 7.25 -9.95
CA HIS A 138 -0.87 6.70 -10.31
C HIS A 138 -0.06 7.77 -11.03
N SER A 139 1.15 8.03 -10.54
CA SER A 139 2.07 8.98 -11.15
C SER A 139 3.11 8.24 -11.97
N LEU A 140 2.92 8.24 -13.28
CA LEU A 140 3.94 7.89 -14.25
C LEU A 140 4.84 9.12 -14.46
N GLN A 141 6.03 9.16 -13.86
CA GLN A 141 7.06 10.07 -14.35
C GLN A 141 7.80 9.34 -15.46
N ASN A 142 7.47 9.67 -16.71
CA ASN A 142 8.34 9.38 -17.84
C ASN A 142 9.71 10.00 -17.53
N LYS A 143 10.74 9.16 -17.46
CA LYS A 143 12.11 9.63 -17.60
C LYS A 143 12.31 10.14 -19.01
#